data_AF-A0ABC9B5I0-F1
#
_entry.id   AF-A0ABC9B5I0-F1
#
_cell.length_a   1.000
_cell.length_b   1.000
_cell.length_c   1.000
_cell.angle_alpha   90.00
_cell.angle_beta   90.00
_cell.angle_gamma   90.00
#
_symmetry.space_group_name_H-M   'P 1'
#
loop_
_entity.id
_entity.type
_entity.pdbx_description
1 polymer ?
#
loop_
_entity_poly.entity_id
_entity_poly.type
_entity_poly.pdbx_seq_one_letter_code
_entity_poly.pdbx_strand_id
1 'polypeptide(L)'
;MTADAKEKLKDFVENKLSAGGTTNMRDGLKMGLDVLDDRRHKSGRVSSIVLMSDGDEDFPGASLAVDARGKAVYTFGFGEDHDAKVLGAIASKSNGGTFHYVRDDESLTVRFAEILAGLLSVVVQDLELVVSEQPGHSKIIVQEKDEGDAAEPGKYPQRRQGDKVCISFGDLFSGEVRKVIVHLLLPAVHRGYRATVLTAQCSYRYMTLFNPWKRFQVSS
;
A
#
# COMPACT_ATOMS: atom_id res chain seq x y z
N MET A 1 -13.58 -5.06 19.69
CA MET A 1 -14.95 -5.34 19.22
C MET A 1 -15.66 -6.10 20.32
N THR A 2 -16.87 -5.70 20.72
CA THR A 2 -17.66 -6.46 21.71
C THR A 2 -18.29 -7.69 21.04
N ALA A 3 -18.69 -8.69 21.82
CA ALA A 3 -19.39 -9.87 21.31
C ALA A 3 -20.69 -9.45 20.59
N ASP A 4 -21.48 -8.57 21.21
CA ASP A 4 -22.72 -8.04 20.64
C ASP A 4 -22.51 -7.32 19.29
N ALA A 5 -21.42 -6.55 19.16
CA ALA A 5 -21.11 -5.87 17.91
C ALA A 5 -20.74 -6.87 16.80
N LYS A 6 -20.06 -7.97 17.17
CA LYS A 6 -19.73 -9.05 16.25
C LYS A 6 -20.99 -9.77 15.76
N GLU A 7 -21.90 -10.10 16.67
CA GLU A 7 -23.17 -10.77 16.33
C GLU A 7 -24.05 -9.89 15.44
N LYS A 8 -24.18 -8.61 15.77
CA LYS A 8 -24.93 -7.65 14.92
C LYS A 8 -24.35 -7.53 13.51
N LEU A 9 -23.02 -7.49 13.39
CA LEU A 9 -22.36 -7.43 12.08
C LEU A 9 -22.59 -8.72 11.29
N LYS A 10 -22.52 -9.88 11.96
CA LYS A 10 -22.78 -11.17 11.34
C LYS A 10 -24.21 -11.25 10.81
N ASP A 11 -25.20 -10.90 11.64
CA ASP A 11 -26.61 -10.86 11.23
C ASP A 11 -26.84 -9.91 10.05
N PHE A 12 -26.20 -8.74 10.05
CA PHE A 12 -26.30 -7.81 8.94
C PHE A 12 -25.75 -8.41 7.63
N VAL A 13 -24.57 -9.03 7.69
CA VAL A 13 -23.94 -9.66 6.52
C VAL A 13 -24.77 -10.83 6.00
N GLU A 14 -25.29 -11.69 6.88
CA GLU A 14 -26.03 -12.90 6.50
C GLU A 14 -27.47 -12.63 6.05
N ASN A 15 -28.13 -11.64 6.66
CA ASN A 15 -29.59 -11.48 6.53
C ASN A 15 -30.04 -10.13 5.95
N LYS A 16 -29.14 -9.14 5.81
CA LYS A 16 -29.50 -7.78 5.36
C LYS A 16 -28.81 -7.34 4.07
N LEU A 17 -27.67 -7.95 3.73
CA LEU A 17 -27.05 -7.72 2.42
C LEU A 17 -27.82 -8.49 1.34
N SER A 18 -28.20 -7.79 0.28
CA SER A 18 -28.86 -8.37 -0.88
C SER A 18 -28.29 -7.75 -2.15
N ALA A 19 -28.05 -8.56 -3.18
CA ALA A 19 -27.61 -8.07 -4.47
C ALA A 19 -28.70 -7.21 -5.14
N GLY A 20 -28.29 -6.08 -5.72
CA GLY A 20 -29.16 -5.19 -6.47
C GLY A 20 -28.52 -3.82 -6.71
N GLY A 21 -28.90 -3.16 -7.80
CA GLY A 21 -28.40 -1.84 -8.16
C GLY A 21 -27.25 -1.88 -9.17
N THR A 22 -26.33 -0.93 -9.02
CA THR A 22 -25.24 -0.64 -9.95
C THR A 22 -23.90 -0.60 -9.19
N THR A 23 -22.77 -0.42 -9.88
CA THR A 23 -21.42 -0.54 -9.32
C THR A 23 -20.72 0.82 -9.24
N ASN A 24 -20.97 1.58 -8.15
CA ASN A 24 -20.33 2.87 -7.92
C ASN A 24 -19.09 2.73 -7.00
N MET A 25 -18.00 2.21 -7.54
CA MET A 25 -16.73 2.03 -6.81
C MET A 25 -16.16 3.34 -6.29
N ARG A 26 -16.33 4.45 -7.03
CA ARG A 26 -15.82 5.77 -6.67
C ARG A 26 -16.35 6.23 -5.32
N ASP A 27 -17.67 6.24 -5.15
CA ASP A 27 -18.29 6.72 -3.92
C ASP A 27 -18.12 5.73 -2.78
N GLY A 28 -18.11 4.42 -3.06
CA GLY A 28 -17.77 3.39 -2.07
C GLY A 28 -16.36 3.55 -1.52
N LEU A 29 -15.36 3.75 -2.39
CA LEU A 29 -13.97 3.99 -2.00
C LEU A 29 -13.84 5.29 -1.22
N LYS A 30 -14.47 6.37 -1.68
CA LYS A 30 -14.48 7.66 -0.99
C LYS A 30 -15.06 7.54 0.42
N MET A 31 -16.22 6.88 0.56
CA MET A 31 -16.84 6.63 1.87
C MET A 31 -15.91 5.85 2.80
N GLY A 32 -15.23 4.81 2.29
CA GLY A 32 -14.26 4.05 3.07
C GLY A 32 -13.10 4.91 3.57
N LEU A 33 -12.59 5.81 2.72
CA LEU A 33 -11.54 6.75 3.09
C LEU A 33 -12.02 7.74 4.16
N ASP A 34 -13.21 8.33 3.97
CA ASP A 34 -13.83 9.26 4.92
C ASP A 34 -14.02 8.60 6.30
N VAL A 35 -14.51 7.35 6.34
CA VAL A 35 -14.64 6.58 7.60
C VAL A 35 -13.29 6.35 8.28
N LEU A 36 -12.24 6.03 7.51
CA LEU A 36 -10.90 5.87 8.07
C LEU A 36 -10.35 7.20 8.58
N ASP A 37 -10.60 8.30 7.89
CA ASP A 37 -10.14 9.63 8.28
C ASP A 37 -10.92 10.23 9.44
N ASP A 38 -12.19 9.89 9.62
CA ASP A 38 -13.02 10.41 10.72
C ASP A 38 -12.96 9.54 11.98
N ARG A 39 -12.21 8.43 11.94
CA ARG A 39 -12.10 7.52 13.09
C ARG A 39 -11.54 8.22 14.32
N ARG A 40 -12.16 7.95 15.48
CA ARG A 40 -11.78 8.53 16.78
C ARG A 40 -10.38 8.14 17.25
N HIS A 41 -9.93 6.92 16.92
CA HIS A 41 -8.65 6.38 17.37
C HIS A 41 -7.72 6.13 16.18
N LYS A 42 -6.77 7.06 15.97
CA LYS A 42 -5.79 6.99 14.88
C LYS A 42 -4.40 6.56 15.35
N SER A 43 -3.96 7.09 16.50
CA SER A 43 -2.59 6.90 16.98
C SER A 43 -2.28 5.44 17.29
N GLY A 44 -1.15 4.94 16.76
CA GLY A 44 -0.67 3.58 16.98
C GLY A 44 -1.58 2.48 16.42
N ARG A 45 -2.51 2.81 15.51
CA ARG A 45 -3.41 1.83 14.89
C ARG A 45 -3.21 1.78 13.39
N VAL A 46 -3.02 0.57 12.89
CA VAL A 46 -3.07 0.23 11.47
C VAL A 46 -4.52 0.23 11.02
N SER A 47 -4.77 0.76 9.83
CA SER A 47 -6.10 0.75 9.19
C SER A 47 -5.94 0.62 7.69
N SER A 48 -6.76 -0.23 7.07
CA SER A 48 -6.80 -0.44 5.63
C SER A 48 -8.24 -0.49 5.14
N ILE A 49 -8.41 -0.36 3.83
CA ILE A 49 -9.66 -0.63 3.12
C ILE A 49 -9.51 -1.98 2.41
N VAL A 50 -10.54 -2.80 2.47
CA VAL A 50 -10.71 -3.93 1.57
C VAL A 50 -11.87 -3.58 0.64
N LEU A 51 -11.57 -3.43 -0.64
CA LEU A 51 -12.54 -3.13 -1.69
C LEU A 51 -12.78 -4.40 -2.51
N MET A 52 -14.05 -4.76 -2.70
CA MET A 52 -14.47 -5.98 -3.38
C MET A 52 -15.42 -5.60 -4.53
N SER A 53 -15.21 -6.14 -5.71
CA SER A 53 -16.12 -5.95 -6.87
C SER A 53 -16.16 -7.21 -7.73
N ASP A 54 -17.35 -7.55 -8.24
CA ASP A 54 -17.62 -8.61 -9.21
C ASP A 54 -17.93 -8.08 -10.62
N GLY A 55 -17.94 -6.75 -10.80
CA GLY A 55 -18.27 -6.10 -12.07
C GLY A 55 -17.47 -4.83 -12.35
N ASP A 56 -17.69 -4.28 -13.54
CA ASP A 56 -17.21 -2.96 -13.98
C ASP A 56 -17.89 -1.83 -13.21
N GLU A 57 -17.22 -0.69 -13.08
CA GLU A 57 -17.83 0.52 -12.50
C GLU A 57 -18.79 1.21 -13.50
N ASP A 58 -19.84 1.82 -12.97
CA ASP A 58 -20.87 2.52 -13.77
C ASP A 58 -20.29 3.61 -14.68
N PHE A 59 -19.19 4.22 -14.24
CA PHE A 59 -18.45 5.26 -14.95
C PHE A 59 -16.99 4.84 -15.05
N PRO A 60 -16.55 4.26 -16.18
CA PRO A 60 -15.20 3.76 -16.35
C PRO A 60 -14.12 4.80 -16.01
N GLY A 61 -13.17 4.41 -15.16
CA GLY A 61 -12.11 5.22 -14.61
C GLY A 61 -12.49 6.17 -13.47
N ALA A 62 -13.75 6.26 -13.04
CA ALA A 62 -14.19 7.27 -12.07
C ALA A 62 -13.54 7.10 -10.69
N SER A 63 -13.36 5.85 -10.25
CA SER A 63 -12.65 5.52 -9.00
C SER A 63 -11.16 5.89 -9.03
N LEU A 64 -10.54 5.99 -10.21
CA LEU A 64 -9.12 6.34 -10.37
C LEU A 64 -8.81 7.81 -10.05
N ALA A 65 -9.84 8.66 -9.99
CA ALA A 65 -9.74 10.05 -9.57
C ALA A 65 -9.76 10.20 -8.03
N VAL A 66 -10.04 9.13 -7.28
CA VAL A 66 -10.04 9.15 -5.81
C VAL A 66 -8.60 9.07 -5.30
N ASP A 67 -8.23 10.00 -4.43
CA ASP A 67 -6.91 10.01 -3.80
C ASP A 67 -6.86 9.02 -2.63
N ALA A 68 -6.40 7.80 -2.92
CA ALA A 68 -6.17 6.77 -1.90
C ALA A 68 -4.75 6.80 -1.31
N ARG A 69 -3.94 7.82 -1.62
CA ARG A 69 -2.54 7.89 -1.14
C ARG A 69 -2.50 7.91 0.39
N GLY A 70 -1.56 7.18 0.98
CA GLY A 70 -1.37 7.11 2.42
C GLY A 70 -2.33 6.16 3.17
N LYS A 71 -3.28 5.51 2.49
CA LYS A 71 -4.09 4.41 3.05
C LYS A 71 -3.82 3.14 2.27
N ALA A 72 -3.72 2.00 2.94
CA ALA A 72 -3.63 0.71 2.25
C ALA A 72 -5.02 0.34 1.71
N VAL A 73 -5.12 0.10 0.41
CA VAL A 73 -6.35 -0.39 -0.23
C VAL A 73 -6.06 -1.72 -0.90
N TYR A 74 -6.61 -2.79 -0.33
CA TYR A 74 -6.55 -4.13 -0.92
C TYR A 74 -7.80 -4.34 -1.78
N THR A 75 -7.60 -4.69 -3.05
CA THR A 75 -8.71 -4.86 -4.00
C THR A 75 -8.90 -6.33 -4.33
N PHE A 76 -10.16 -6.77 -4.39
CA PHE A 76 -10.56 -8.12 -4.75
C PHE A 76 -11.53 -8.07 -5.94
N GLY A 77 -11.13 -8.70 -7.04
CA GLY A 77 -11.98 -8.88 -8.22
C GLY A 77 -12.58 -10.28 -8.23
N PHE A 78 -13.89 -10.39 -8.36
CA PHE A 78 -14.63 -11.66 -8.39
C PHE A 78 -15.13 -11.96 -9.80
N GLY A 79 -15.07 -13.23 -10.23
CA GLY A 79 -15.58 -13.64 -11.55
C GLY A 79 -14.83 -13.00 -12.71
N GLU A 80 -15.26 -13.23 -13.95
CA GLU A 80 -14.55 -12.69 -15.12
C GLU A 80 -14.93 -11.24 -15.46
N ASP A 81 -16.05 -10.75 -14.91
CA ASP A 81 -16.65 -9.46 -15.26
C ASP A 81 -16.09 -8.27 -14.46
N HIS A 82 -15.14 -8.49 -13.55
CA HIS A 82 -14.50 -7.41 -12.81
C HIS A 82 -13.50 -6.62 -13.66
N ASP A 83 -13.41 -5.30 -13.42
CA ASP A 83 -12.37 -4.47 -14.02
C ASP A 83 -11.02 -4.64 -13.28
N ALA A 84 -10.23 -5.63 -13.70
CA ALA A 84 -8.90 -5.90 -13.15
C ALA A 84 -7.95 -4.70 -13.28
N LYS A 85 -8.10 -3.88 -14.32
CA LYS A 85 -7.23 -2.72 -14.56
C LYS A 85 -7.55 -1.62 -13.55
N VAL A 86 -8.82 -1.33 -13.34
CA VAL A 86 -9.26 -0.33 -12.36
C VAL A 86 -8.90 -0.78 -10.95
N LEU A 87 -9.21 -2.01 -10.56
CA LEU A 87 -8.89 -2.54 -9.22
C LEU A 87 -7.38 -2.60 -8.97
N GLY A 88 -6.60 -3.00 -9.98
CA GLY A 88 -5.14 -2.98 -9.94
C GLY A 88 -4.58 -1.55 -9.79
N ALA A 89 -5.14 -0.60 -10.54
CA ALA A 89 -4.72 0.79 -10.48
C ALA A 89 -5.06 1.45 -9.14
N ILE A 90 -6.23 1.18 -8.55
CA ILE A 90 -6.60 1.65 -7.20
C ILE A 90 -5.59 1.15 -6.16
N ALA A 91 -5.34 -0.17 -6.13
CA ALA A 91 -4.38 -0.76 -5.21
C ALA A 91 -2.98 -0.16 -5.39
N SER A 92 -2.53 0.01 -6.65
CA SER A 92 -1.21 0.58 -6.99
C SER A 92 -1.02 2.04 -6.56
N LYS A 93 -2.11 2.82 -6.47
CA LYS A 93 -2.12 4.22 -6.04
C LYS A 93 -2.17 4.34 -4.51
N SER A 94 -2.50 3.25 -3.82
CA SER A 94 -2.64 3.19 -2.37
C SER A 94 -1.32 2.82 -1.67
N ASN A 95 -1.30 2.91 -0.34
CA ASN A 95 -0.12 2.65 0.49
C ASN A 95 0.11 1.14 0.72
N GLY A 96 0.89 0.49 -0.15
CA GLY A 96 1.20 -0.95 -0.02
C GLY A 96 0.01 -1.88 -0.27
N GLY A 97 -1.05 -1.38 -0.91
CA GLY A 97 -2.19 -2.19 -1.34
C GLY A 97 -1.84 -3.13 -2.49
N THR A 98 -2.61 -4.21 -2.61
CA THR A 98 -2.45 -5.24 -3.63
C THR A 98 -3.81 -5.62 -4.21
N PHE A 99 -3.78 -6.03 -5.49
CA PHE A 99 -4.93 -6.59 -6.18
C PHE A 99 -4.90 -8.11 -6.11
N HIS A 100 -6.06 -8.71 -5.85
CA HIS A 100 -6.27 -10.15 -5.77
C HIS A 100 -7.44 -10.56 -6.67
N TYR A 101 -7.16 -11.45 -7.62
CA TYR A 101 -8.21 -12.09 -8.39
C TYR A 101 -8.76 -13.30 -7.61
N VAL A 102 -10.07 -13.34 -7.40
CA VAL A 102 -10.79 -14.40 -6.69
C VAL A 102 -11.53 -15.27 -7.71
N ARG A 103 -11.11 -16.53 -7.82
CA ARG A 103 -11.72 -17.53 -8.71
C ARG A 103 -12.75 -18.40 -7.98
N ASP A 104 -12.56 -18.57 -6.69
CA ASP A 104 -13.33 -19.46 -5.81
C ASP A 104 -13.18 -19.02 -4.33
N ASP A 105 -14.02 -19.57 -3.45
CA ASP A 105 -14.06 -19.24 -2.02
C ASP A 105 -12.74 -19.55 -1.29
N GLU A 106 -12.00 -20.56 -1.75
CA GLU A 106 -10.71 -20.94 -1.16
C GLU A 106 -9.67 -19.85 -1.44
N SER A 107 -9.64 -19.33 -2.66
CA SER A 107 -8.76 -18.22 -3.06
C SER A 107 -9.06 -16.93 -2.28
N LEU A 108 -10.33 -16.64 -1.97
CA LEU A 108 -10.69 -15.49 -1.13
C LEU A 108 -10.16 -15.66 0.30
N THR A 109 -10.45 -16.81 0.92
CA THR A 109 -10.13 -17.08 2.32
C THR A 109 -8.63 -16.99 2.58
N VAL A 110 -7.83 -17.60 1.70
CA VAL A 110 -6.36 -17.59 1.81
C VAL A 110 -5.83 -16.16 1.71
N ARG A 111 -6.23 -15.41 0.67
CA ARG A 111 -5.73 -14.03 0.46
C ARG A 111 -6.18 -13.08 1.56
N PHE A 112 -7.42 -13.20 2.01
CA PHE A 112 -7.94 -12.37 3.09
C PHE A 112 -7.20 -12.67 4.41
N ALA A 113 -6.91 -13.95 4.70
CA ALA A 113 -6.12 -14.34 5.87
C ALA A 113 -4.67 -13.83 5.80
N GLU A 114 -4.01 -13.88 4.63
CA GLU A 114 -2.68 -13.31 4.40
C GLU A 114 -2.64 -11.81 4.71
N ILE A 115 -3.62 -11.06 4.19
CA ILE A 115 -3.74 -9.61 4.45
C ILE A 115 -3.92 -9.35 5.94
N LEU A 116 -4.83 -10.07 6.61
CA LEU A 116 -5.05 -9.90 8.04
C LEU A 116 -3.79 -10.24 8.85
N ALA A 117 -3.08 -11.32 8.52
CA ALA A 117 -1.82 -11.69 9.17
C ALA A 117 -0.76 -10.60 9.00
N GLY A 118 -0.66 -10.00 7.82
CA GLY A 118 0.19 -8.84 7.55
C GLY A 118 -0.18 -7.64 8.42
N LEU A 119 -1.45 -7.23 8.40
CA LEU A 119 -1.95 -6.09 9.19
C LEU A 119 -1.76 -6.26 10.70
N LEU A 120 -1.85 -7.50 11.21
CA LEU A 120 -1.61 -7.83 12.61
C LEU A 120 -0.12 -7.87 13.00
N SER A 121 0.78 -7.88 12.02
CA SER A 121 2.23 -7.98 12.21
C SER A 121 3.00 -6.73 11.77
N VAL A 122 2.31 -5.61 11.53
CA VAL A 122 2.95 -4.33 11.21
C VAL A 122 3.88 -3.90 12.35
N VAL A 123 5.15 -3.69 12.01
CA VAL A 123 6.21 -3.27 12.95
C VAL A 123 6.75 -1.88 12.61
N VAL A 124 6.60 -1.46 11.35
CA VAL A 124 7.07 -0.19 10.83
C VAL A 124 5.93 0.47 10.06
N GLN A 125 5.70 1.75 10.30
CA GLN A 125 4.72 2.56 9.58
C GLN A 125 5.39 3.71 8.85
N ASP A 126 4.80 4.11 7.72
CA ASP A 126 5.25 5.22 6.88
C ASP A 126 6.76 5.18 6.58
N LEU A 127 7.25 4.00 6.17
CA LEU A 127 8.61 3.82 5.70
C LEU A 127 8.82 4.60 4.41
N GLU A 128 9.72 5.58 4.46
CA GLU A 128 10.19 6.36 3.32
C GLU A 128 11.70 6.16 3.18
N LEU A 129 12.16 5.87 1.97
CA LEU A 129 13.58 5.87 1.61
C LEU A 129 13.88 7.15 0.84
N VAL A 130 14.78 7.97 1.35
CA VAL A 130 15.30 9.15 0.68
C VAL A 130 16.66 8.82 0.12
N VAL A 131 16.75 8.91 -1.19
CA VAL A 131 17.97 8.67 -1.94
C VAL A 131 18.48 10.00 -2.49
N SER A 132 19.73 10.36 -2.20
CA SER A 132 20.30 11.65 -2.62
C SER A 132 21.41 11.47 -3.64
N GLU A 133 21.35 12.26 -4.70
CA GLU A 133 22.41 12.41 -5.70
C GLU A 133 23.71 12.86 -5.04
N GLN A 134 24.82 12.61 -5.73
CA GLN A 134 26.13 13.07 -5.28
C GLN A 134 26.63 14.08 -6.32
N PRO A 135 26.71 15.38 -5.96
CA PRO A 135 27.09 16.43 -6.88
C PRO A 135 28.39 16.11 -7.62
N GLY A 136 28.34 16.13 -8.96
CA GLY A 136 29.48 15.81 -9.82
C GLY A 136 29.84 14.33 -9.93
N HIS A 137 29.12 13.43 -9.25
CA HIS A 137 29.42 11.99 -9.23
C HIS A 137 28.27 11.09 -9.67
N SER A 138 27.02 11.52 -9.50
CA SER A 138 25.86 10.77 -9.97
C SER A 138 24.63 11.65 -10.15
N LYS A 139 23.71 11.19 -11.00
CA LYS A 139 22.31 11.66 -11.06
C LYS A 139 21.38 10.46 -10.92
N ILE A 140 20.24 10.64 -10.25
CA ILE A 140 19.22 9.60 -10.13
C ILE A 140 18.28 9.68 -11.33
N ILE A 141 18.06 8.56 -12.01
CA ILE A 141 17.07 8.47 -13.08
C ILE A 141 15.77 7.99 -12.43
N VAL A 142 14.75 8.86 -12.44
CA VAL A 142 13.39 8.50 -12.03
C VAL A 142 12.69 7.99 -13.29
N GLN A 143 12.21 6.76 -13.26
CA GLN A 143 11.28 6.28 -14.28
C GLN A 143 9.92 6.91 -13.95
N GLU A 144 9.51 7.90 -14.74
CA GLU A 144 8.15 8.41 -14.65
C GLU A 144 7.19 7.26 -14.99
N LYS A 145 6.10 7.12 -14.23
CA LYS A 145 5.07 6.13 -14.55
C LYS A 145 4.45 6.53 -15.88
N ASP A 146 4.43 5.62 -16.85
CA ASP A 146 3.37 5.64 -17.85
C ASP A 146 2.04 5.39 -17.10
N GLU A 147 1.04 6.24 -17.32
CA GLU A 147 -0.25 6.24 -16.60
C GLU A 147 -1.10 4.96 -16.77
N GLY A 148 -0.57 3.91 -17.38
CA GLY A 148 -1.27 2.65 -17.68
C GLY A 148 -0.63 1.36 -17.15
N ASP A 149 0.58 1.42 -16.57
CA ASP A 149 1.24 0.20 -16.07
C ASP A 149 0.67 -0.19 -14.70
N ALA A 150 0.00 -1.35 -14.66
CA ALA A 150 -0.41 -2.01 -13.43
C ALA A 150 0.77 -2.10 -12.44
N ALA A 151 0.50 -2.04 -11.13
CA ALA A 151 1.53 -2.15 -10.10
C ALA A 151 2.37 -3.42 -10.28
N GLU A 152 3.52 -3.29 -10.91
CA GLU A 152 4.52 -4.35 -10.87
C GLU A 152 5.11 -4.42 -9.45
N PRO A 153 5.30 -5.63 -8.90
CA PRO A 153 6.02 -5.81 -7.65
C PRO A 153 7.36 -5.08 -7.66
N GLY A 154 7.61 -4.20 -6.69
CA GLY A 154 8.84 -3.42 -6.58
C GLY A 154 8.80 -2.01 -7.18
N LYS A 155 7.71 -1.60 -7.84
CA LYS A 155 7.47 -0.20 -8.25
C LYS A 155 6.73 0.55 -7.14
N TYR A 156 7.47 1.31 -6.34
CA TYR A 156 6.93 2.16 -5.27
C TYR A 156 6.70 3.60 -5.75
N PRO A 157 5.74 4.35 -5.19
CA PRO A 157 5.59 5.78 -5.47
C PRO A 157 6.91 6.53 -5.22
N GLN A 158 7.38 7.26 -6.24
CA GLN A 158 8.60 8.06 -6.18
C GLN A 158 8.28 9.54 -6.36
N ARG A 159 8.93 10.40 -5.58
CA ARG A 159 8.80 11.86 -5.65
C ARG A 159 10.18 12.50 -5.69
N ARG A 160 10.49 13.24 -6.76
CA ARG A 160 11.73 14.03 -6.84
C ARG A 160 11.59 15.34 -6.05
N GLN A 161 12.62 15.67 -5.28
CA GLN A 161 12.76 16.91 -4.53
C GLN A 161 14.20 17.41 -4.69
N GLY A 162 14.46 18.26 -5.67
CA GLY A 162 15.82 18.73 -5.98
C GLY A 162 16.75 17.57 -6.36
N ASP A 163 17.82 17.41 -5.59
CA ASP A 163 18.84 16.36 -5.70
C ASP A 163 18.43 15.04 -5.01
N LYS A 164 17.22 14.96 -4.46
CA LYS A 164 16.71 13.79 -3.75
C LYS A 164 15.54 13.14 -4.45
N VAL A 165 15.41 11.83 -4.26
CA VAL A 165 14.25 11.04 -4.65
C VAL A 165 13.72 10.34 -3.39
N CYS A 166 12.48 10.64 -3.04
CA CYS A 166 11.76 10.00 -1.95
C CYS A 166 10.96 8.82 -2.50
N ILE A 167 11.13 7.65 -1.91
CA ILE A 167 10.46 6.41 -2.30
C ILE A 167 9.60 5.98 -1.11
N SER A 168 8.28 5.99 -1.29
CA SER A 168 7.33 5.63 -0.23
C SER A 168 7.06 4.14 -0.26
N PHE A 169 7.45 3.43 0.80
CA PHE A 169 7.09 2.03 0.98
C PHE A 169 5.79 1.90 1.75
N GLY A 170 5.53 2.76 2.73
CA GLY A 170 4.36 2.62 3.61
C GLY A 170 4.62 1.73 4.80
N ASP A 171 3.66 0.88 5.14
CA ASP A 171 3.78 -0.02 6.28
C ASP A 171 4.57 -1.28 5.92
N LEU A 172 5.37 -1.79 6.86
CA LEU A 172 6.15 -3.03 6.74
C LEU A 172 5.72 -4.02 7.82
N PHE A 173 5.48 -5.27 7.41
CA PHE A 173 5.14 -6.37 8.29
C PHE A 173 6.38 -7.02 8.91
N SER A 174 6.18 -7.75 10.00
CA SER A 174 7.26 -8.48 10.66
C SER A 174 7.84 -9.53 9.70
N GLY A 175 9.15 -9.46 9.46
CA GLY A 175 9.85 -10.38 8.54
C GLY A 175 9.68 -10.07 7.05
N GLU A 176 8.87 -9.06 6.69
CA GLU A 176 8.72 -8.64 5.29
C GLU A 176 9.99 -7.96 4.77
N VAL A 177 10.35 -8.25 3.52
CA VAL A 177 11.48 -7.63 2.83
C VAL A 177 10.98 -6.98 1.54
N ARG A 178 11.15 -5.66 1.43
CA ARG A 178 10.87 -4.88 0.21
C ARG A 178 12.17 -4.50 -0.48
N LYS A 179 12.18 -4.60 -1.81
CA LYS A 179 13.35 -4.28 -2.66
C LYS A 179 12.96 -3.21 -3.66
N VAL A 180 13.82 -2.21 -3.83
CA VAL A 180 13.68 -1.18 -4.87
C VAL A 180 14.95 -1.13 -5.70
N ILE A 181 14.78 -0.82 -6.98
CA ILE A 181 15.89 -0.58 -7.91
C ILE A 181 16.00 0.93 -8.13
N VAL A 182 17.22 1.46 -8.00
CA VAL A 182 17.53 2.87 -8.29
C VAL A 182 18.49 2.91 -9.46
N HIS A 183 18.11 3.62 -10.52
CA HIS A 183 18.95 3.82 -11.68
C HIS A 183 19.82 5.08 -11.49
N LEU A 184 21.13 4.94 -11.71
CA LEU A 184 22.09 6.04 -11.58
C LEU A 184 22.76 6.32 -12.93
N LEU A 185 22.83 7.60 -13.29
CA LEU A 185 23.69 8.09 -14.35
C LEU A 185 25.01 8.56 -13.73
N LEU A 186 26.13 7.99 -14.16
CA LEU A 186 27.46 8.37 -13.71
C LEU A 186 28.17 9.20 -14.80
N PRO A 187 28.99 10.20 -14.42
CA PRO A 187 29.79 10.96 -15.39
C PRO A 187 30.89 10.09 -16.00
N ALA A 188 31.33 10.46 -17.20
CA ALA A 188 32.54 9.88 -17.78
C ALA A 188 33.77 10.26 -16.96
N VAL A 189 34.71 9.33 -16.78
CA VAL A 189 35.92 9.53 -15.98
C VAL A 189 37.15 9.13 -16.77
N HIS A 190 38.21 9.94 -16.69
CA HIS A 190 39.46 9.69 -17.43
C HIS A 190 40.54 9.00 -16.58
N ARG A 191 40.34 8.94 -15.25
CA ARG A 191 41.19 8.21 -14.30
C ARG A 191 40.30 7.62 -13.21
N GLY A 192 40.69 6.46 -12.69
CA GLY A 192 39.99 5.81 -11.59
C GLY A 192 40.09 6.63 -10.31
N TYR A 193 38.96 6.86 -9.64
CA TYR A 193 38.89 7.46 -8.32
C TYR A 193 37.80 6.78 -7.49
N ARG A 194 37.83 6.99 -6.17
CA ARG A 194 36.77 6.55 -5.26
C ARG A 194 35.85 7.72 -4.97
N ALA A 195 34.55 7.51 -5.11
CA ALA A 195 33.54 8.45 -4.68
C ALA A 195 32.29 7.73 -4.20
N THR A 196 31.57 8.41 -3.31
CA THR A 196 30.18 8.06 -3.00
C THR A 196 29.34 8.43 -4.22
N VAL A 197 28.59 7.47 -4.75
CA VAL A 197 27.67 7.69 -5.88
C VAL A 197 26.21 7.80 -5.43
N LEU A 198 25.93 7.54 -4.16
CA LEU A 198 24.59 7.59 -3.59
C LEU A 198 24.66 7.69 -2.07
N THR A 199 23.76 8.45 -1.48
CA THR A 199 23.43 8.30 -0.05
C THR A 199 21.95 7.92 0.08
N ALA A 200 21.66 7.05 1.03
CA ALA A 200 20.33 6.53 1.28
C ALA A 200 20.01 6.68 2.77
N GLN A 201 18.82 7.20 3.07
CA GLN A 201 18.33 7.42 4.43
C GLN A 201 16.90 6.90 4.52
N CYS A 202 16.61 6.11 5.54
CA CYS A 202 15.24 5.67 5.82
C CYS A 202 14.64 6.50 6.95
N SER A 203 13.40 6.94 6.77
CA SER A 203 12.57 7.47 7.85
C SER A 203 11.36 6.55 8.03
N TYR A 204 10.95 6.34 9.28
CA TYR A 204 9.80 5.51 9.60
C TYR A 204 9.32 5.76 11.02
N ARG A 205 8.10 5.31 11.33
CA ARG A 205 7.62 5.19 12.70
C ARG A 205 7.65 3.74 13.15
N TYR A 206 8.31 3.48 14.27
CA TYR A 206 8.31 2.15 14.87
C TYR A 206 7.05 1.96 15.70
N MET A 207 6.31 0.88 15.45
CA MET A 207 5.25 0.48 16.36
C MET A 207 5.88 -0.30 17.51
N THR A 208 5.89 0.28 18.71
CA THR A 208 6.05 -0.51 19.93
C THR A 208 4.84 -1.42 20.03
N LEU A 209 4.96 -2.63 19.48
CA LEU A 209 4.06 -3.71 19.83
C LEU A 209 4.06 -3.80 21.36
N PHE A 210 2.88 -3.68 21.97
CA PHE A 210 2.71 -3.90 23.39
C PHE A 210 2.99 -5.38 23.65
N ASN A 211 4.27 -5.71 23.81
CA ASN A 211 4.75 -7.06 24.01
C ASN A 211 5.30 -7.12 25.44
N PRO A 212 4.51 -7.53 26.45
CA PRO A 212 4.92 -7.50 27.85
C PRO A 212 6.10 -8.44 28.20
N TRP A 213 6.74 -9.08 27.22
CA TRP A 213 7.69 -10.17 27.42
C TRP A 213 9.09 -9.98 26.82
N LYS A 214 9.47 -8.81 26.30
CA LYS A 214 10.85 -8.59 25.84
C LYS A 214 11.40 -7.23 26.24
N ARG A 215 11.94 -7.20 27.46
CA ARG A 215 12.94 -6.21 27.87
C ARG A 215 14.30 -6.77 27.43
N PHE A 216 14.89 -6.22 26.36
CA PHE A 216 16.31 -6.42 26.09
C PHE A 216 17.01 -5.07 26.18
N GLN A 217 17.88 -4.97 27.18
CA GLN A 217 18.88 -3.91 27.26
C GLN A 217 19.90 -4.15 26.14
N VAL A 218 20.23 -3.10 25.40
CA VAL A 218 21.45 -3.06 24.61
C VAL A 218 22.43 -2.20 25.41
N SER A 219 23.46 -2.82 25.97
CA SER A 219 24.62 -2.12 26.49
C SER A 219 25.54 -1.74 25.33
N SER A 220 26.11 -0.54 25.44
CA SER A 220 27.14 0.08 24.60
C SER A 220 28.34 -0.79 24.31
#